data_AF-A0A5J4TNA3-F1
#
_entry.id   AF-A0A5J4TNA3-F1
#
_cell.length_a   1.000
_cell.length_b   1.000
_cell.length_c   1.000
_cell.angle_alpha   90.00
_cell.angle_beta   90.00
_cell.angle_gamma   90.00
#
_symmetry.space_group_name_H-M   'P 1'
#
loop_
_entity.id
_entity.type
_entity.pdbx_description
1 polymer ?
#
loop_
_entity_poly.entity_id
_entity_poly.type
_entity_poly.pdbx_seq_one_letter_code
_entity_poly.pdbx_strand_id
1 'polypeptide(L)'
;PEESALTERSTVELLVELAKRAFLWIDSRTHDSIKSRMDNLLVNFASKVDFGQDNVDDQLNFYVDMRQTFPLFSELRSQLIVLVNVLGMKQVQLLRAQQQPQKYKTANSKRYEIQQTTDFIKGCIAFCHVTLPSLEEESTKRAKLALETASLALNATLIGQSEDLLDMSVEALRQIPKTRTVKSDIIDADLEFCEIASQILGLLLVMPGHPHNGPF
;
A
#
# COMPACT_ATOMS: atom_id res chain seq x y z
N PRO A 1 13.32 -9.93 -20.74
CA PRO A 1 14.21 -10.52 -19.71
C PRO A 1 13.46 -10.55 -18.38
N GLU A 2 12.96 -11.74 -18.00
CA GLU A 2 12.45 -11.98 -16.65
C GLU A 2 13.61 -11.76 -15.68
N GLU A 3 13.66 -10.59 -15.03
CA GLU A 3 14.59 -10.39 -13.92
C GLU A 3 14.22 -11.38 -12.82
N SER A 4 15.19 -12.18 -12.41
CA SER A 4 15.02 -13.24 -11.42
C SER A 4 14.45 -12.69 -10.11
N ALA A 5 13.23 -13.09 -9.76
CA ALA A 5 12.63 -12.80 -8.46
C ALA A 5 13.48 -13.42 -7.33
N LEU A 6 13.64 -12.70 -6.23
CA LEU A 6 14.31 -13.18 -5.03
C LEU A 6 13.29 -13.93 -4.18
N THR A 7 13.33 -15.26 -4.26
CA THR A 7 12.35 -16.16 -3.63
C THR A 7 12.86 -16.81 -2.35
N GLU A 8 14.18 -16.95 -2.19
CA GLU A 8 14.76 -17.67 -1.06
C GLU A 8 14.85 -16.78 0.19
N ARG A 9 14.12 -17.17 1.24
CA ARG A 9 13.99 -16.42 2.50
C ARG A 9 15.32 -16.13 3.19
N SER A 10 16.19 -17.14 3.32
CA SER A 10 17.54 -17.01 3.89
C SER A 10 18.38 -15.94 3.18
N THR A 11 18.31 -15.93 1.85
CA THR A 11 19.01 -14.95 1.00
C THR A 11 18.43 -13.55 1.21
N VAL A 12 17.11 -13.40 1.26
CA VAL A 12 16.45 -12.10 1.53
C VAL A 12 16.83 -11.58 2.92
N GLU A 13 16.74 -12.41 3.95
CA GLU A 13 17.09 -12.04 5.34
C GLU A 13 18.56 -11.59 5.45
N LEU A 14 19.48 -12.32 4.81
CA LEU A 14 20.90 -11.95 4.75
C LEU A 14 21.11 -10.60 4.06
N LEU A 15 20.45 -10.37 2.92
CA LEU A 15 20.55 -9.11 2.18
C LEU A 15 19.99 -7.94 2.99
N VAL A 16 18.88 -8.13 3.71
CA VAL A 16 18.32 -7.13 4.62
C VAL A 16 19.32 -6.82 5.75
N GLU A 17 19.94 -7.83 6.36
CA GLU A 17 20.93 -7.64 7.42
C GLU A 17 22.20 -6.92 6.93
N LEU A 18 22.63 -7.23 5.70
CA LEU A 18 23.72 -6.51 5.05
C LEU A 18 23.35 -5.06 4.77
N ALA A 19 22.16 -4.81 4.23
CA ALA A 19 21.66 -3.46 3.98
C ALA A 19 21.54 -2.64 5.27
N LYS A 20 21.01 -3.24 6.35
CA LYS A 20 20.98 -2.65 7.70
C LYS A 20 22.35 -2.14 8.09
N ARG A 21 23.36 -3.01 8.10
CA ARG A 21 24.74 -2.67 8.50
C ARG A 21 25.37 -1.64 7.59
N ALA A 22 25.19 -1.78 6.28
CA ALA A 22 25.73 -0.86 5.31
C ALA A 22 25.14 0.55 5.44
N PHE A 23 23.91 0.66 5.95
CA PHE A 23 23.14 1.91 6.00
C PHE A 23 23.11 2.53 7.41
N LEU A 24 23.74 1.89 8.41
CA LEU A 24 23.81 2.38 9.81
C LEU A 24 24.38 3.80 9.94
N TRP A 25 25.23 4.22 9.02
CA TRP A 25 25.86 5.55 9.05
C TRP A 25 24.95 6.65 8.51
N ILE A 26 23.82 6.32 7.87
CA ILE A 26 22.90 7.29 7.31
C ILE A 26 22.04 7.87 8.42
N ASP A 27 21.97 9.19 8.45
CA ASP A 27 21.16 9.94 9.39
C ASP A 27 20.42 11.09 8.68
N SER A 28 19.69 11.90 9.46
CA SER A 28 18.98 13.07 8.95
C SER A 28 19.90 14.12 8.30
N ARG A 29 21.19 14.13 8.62
CA ARG A 29 22.19 15.09 8.13
C ARG A 29 22.89 14.62 6.86
N THR A 30 22.72 13.37 6.49
CA THR A 30 23.25 12.80 5.24
C THR A 30 22.65 13.54 4.04
N HIS A 31 23.47 13.83 3.03
CA HIS A 31 23.02 14.57 1.86
C HIS A 31 21.88 13.83 1.14
N ASP A 32 20.82 14.55 0.79
CA ASP A 32 19.63 14.01 0.13
C ASP A 32 19.92 13.23 -1.17
N SER A 33 20.98 13.57 -1.91
CA SER A 33 21.38 12.82 -3.10
C SER A 33 21.81 11.38 -2.77
N ILE A 34 22.45 11.17 -1.62
CA ILE A 34 22.83 9.84 -1.13
C ILE A 34 21.59 9.12 -0.62
N LYS A 35 20.78 9.79 0.22
CA LYS A 35 19.53 9.20 0.74
C LYS A 35 18.65 8.72 -0.41
N SER A 36 18.44 9.54 -1.44
CA SER A 36 17.65 9.20 -2.62
C SER A 36 18.21 7.99 -3.38
N ARG A 37 19.53 7.90 -3.56
CA ARG A 37 20.16 6.73 -4.20
C ARG A 37 19.92 5.44 -3.41
N MET A 38 20.01 5.53 -2.08
CA MET A 38 19.85 4.38 -1.18
C MET A 38 18.38 3.98 -1.05
N ASP A 39 17.47 4.96 -1.06
CA ASP A 39 16.03 4.76 -1.13
C ASP A 39 15.65 3.98 -2.39
N ASN A 40 16.12 4.43 -3.56
CA ASN A 40 15.90 3.74 -4.83
C ASN A 40 16.44 2.30 -4.86
N LEU A 41 17.58 2.04 -4.20
CA LEU A 41 18.10 0.67 -4.08
C LEU A 41 17.17 -0.21 -3.25
N LEU A 42 16.66 0.30 -2.12
CA LEU A 42 15.72 -0.43 -1.27
C LEU A 42 14.38 -0.64 -1.96
N VAL A 43 13.86 0.36 -2.68
CA VAL A 43 12.66 0.28 -3.51
C VAL A 43 12.78 -0.82 -4.55
N ASN A 44 13.91 -0.85 -5.28
CA ASN A 44 14.17 -1.88 -6.29
C ASN A 44 14.33 -3.27 -5.66
N PHE A 45 15.00 -3.36 -4.51
CA PHE A 45 15.14 -4.61 -3.77
C PHE A 45 13.78 -5.13 -3.30
N ALA A 46 12.99 -4.31 -2.62
CA ALA A 46 11.65 -4.68 -2.13
C ALA A 46 10.72 -5.12 -3.26
N SER A 47 10.82 -4.48 -4.43
CA SER A 47 10.01 -4.83 -5.61
C SER A 47 10.43 -6.16 -6.28
N LYS A 48 11.64 -6.66 -5.99
CA LYS A 48 12.16 -7.93 -6.53
C LYS A 48 11.95 -9.13 -5.60
N VAL A 49 11.60 -8.91 -4.34
CA VAL A 49 11.31 -9.98 -3.37
C VAL A 49 9.91 -10.53 -3.62
N ASP A 50 9.82 -11.83 -3.87
CA ASP A 50 8.55 -12.54 -4.06
C ASP A 50 8.65 -13.94 -3.45
N PHE A 51 8.04 -14.17 -2.29
CA PHE A 51 8.00 -15.49 -1.64
C PHE A 51 6.96 -16.44 -2.23
N GLY A 52 6.24 -16.01 -3.27
CA GLY A 52 5.22 -16.79 -3.96
C GLY A 52 3.82 -16.66 -3.35
N GLN A 53 2.84 -17.23 -4.05
CA GLN A 53 1.41 -17.12 -3.72
C GLN A 53 1.01 -17.87 -2.45
N ASP A 54 1.78 -18.89 -2.06
CA ASP A 54 1.48 -19.71 -0.87
C ASP A 54 2.03 -19.09 0.43
N ASN A 55 2.93 -18.09 0.34
CA ASN A 55 3.63 -17.49 1.49
C ASN A 55 3.29 -16.00 1.66
N VAL A 56 2.02 -15.67 1.55
CA VAL A 56 1.54 -14.26 1.59
C VAL A 56 1.78 -13.60 2.95
N ASP A 57 1.72 -14.36 4.04
CA ASP A 57 2.04 -13.88 5.39
C ASP A 57 3.52 -13.50 5.52
N ASP A 58 4.43 -14.32 4.99
CA ASP A 58 5.85 -14.01 4.96
C ASP A 58 6.14 -12.77 4.09
N GLN A 59 5.42 -12.61 2.97
CA GLN A 59 5.54 -11.42 2.13
C GLN A 59 5.11 -10.15 2.86
N LEU A 60 3.98 -10.18 3.57
CA LEU A 60 3.51 -9.04 4.36
C LEU A 60 4.46 -8.74 5.52
N ASN A 61 4.94 -9.77 6.23
CA ASN A 61 5.92 -9.61 7.32
C ASN A 61 7.22 -8.98 6.84
N PHE A 62 7.71 -9.37 5.66
CA PHE A 62 8.87 -8.73 5.05
C PHE A 62 8.66 -7.23 4.80
N TYR A 63 7.49 -6.81 4.32
CA TYR A 63 7.19 -5.39 4.13
C TYR A 63 7.08 -4.64 5.48
N VAL A 64 6.54 -5.29 6.51
CA VAL A 64 6.54 -4.77 7.89
C VAL A 64 7.96 -4.54 8.38
N ASP A 65 8.84 -5.53 8.21
CA ASP A 65 10.24 -5.48 8.63
C ASP A 65 11.02 -4.39 7.88
N MET A 66 10.82 -4.28 6.56
CA MET A 66 11.44 -3.23 5.74
C MET A 66 11.04 -1.83 6.22
N ARG A 67 9.73 -1.60 6.47
CA ARG A 67 9.22 -0.32 6.99
C ARG A 67 9.84 0.04 8.33
N GLN A 68 9.94 -0.93 9.26
CA GLN A 68 10.50 -0.70 10.59
C GLN A 68 12.02 -0.49 10.56
N THR A 69 12.70 -1.22 9.69
CA THR A 69 14.16 -1.18 9.56
C THR A 69 14.66 0.13 8.96
N PHE A 70 13.93 0.67 7.99
CA PHE A 70 14.38 1.78 7.14
C PHE A 70 13.47 3.02 7.25
N PRO A 71 13.31 3.62 8.45
CA PRO A 71 12.32 4.67 8.68
C PRO A 71 12.64 5.99 7.95
N LEU A 72 13.91 6.25 7.63
CA LEU A 72 14.38 7.49 7.00
C LEU A 72 14.00 7.62 5.52
N PHE A 73 13.51 6.55 4.89
CA PHE A 73 13.35 6.44 3.45
C PHE A 73 11.86 6.56 3.07
N SER A 74 11.45 7.71 2.54
CA SER A 74 10.04 7.97 2.23
C SER A 74 9.58 7.26 0.96
N GLU A 75 10.44 7.13 -0.05
CA GLU A 75 10.08 6.47 -1.31
C GLU A 75 9.89 4.97 -1.08
N LEU A 76 10.73 4.35 -0.25
CA LEU A 76 10.53 2.98 0.20
C LEU A 76 9.17 2.83 0.88
N ARG A 77 8.80 3.72 1.80
CA ARG A 77 7.51 3.64 2.51
C ARG A 77 6.33 3.77 1.53
N SER A 78 6.37 4.69 0.57
CA SER A 78 5.33 4.79 -0.47
C SER A 78 5.28 3.52 -1.33
N GLN A 79 6.44 2.99 -1.74
CA GLN A 79 6.49 1.78 -2.54
C GLN A 79 5.96 0.55 -1.78
N LEU A 80 6.27 0.42 -0.48
CA LEU A 80 5.75 -0.66 0.35
C LEU A 80 4.22 -0.62 0.42
N ILE A 81 3.60 0.56 0.50
CA ILE A 81 2.13 0.71 0.42
C ILE A 81 1.62 0.19 -0.92
N VAL A 82 2.24 0.57 -2.04
CA VAL A 82 1.86 0.08 -3.38
C VAL A 82 1.96 -1.44 -3.45
N LEU A 83 3.08 -2.01 -3.00
CA LEU A 83 3.32 -3.46 -3.02
C LEU A 83 2.30 -4.21 -2.14
N VAL A 84 1.96 -3.67 -0.97
CA VAL A 84 0.94 -4.25 -0.08
C VAL A 84 -0.47 -4.11 -0.66
N ASN A 85 -0.80 -2.99 -1.31
CA ASN A 85 -2.05 -2.83 -2.04
C ASN A 85 -2.19 -3.88 -3.15
N VAL A 86 -1.13 -4.11 -3.93
CA VAL A 86 -1.08 -5.16 -4.96
C VAL A 86 -1.25 -6.55 -4.35
N LEU A 87 -0.56 -6.85 -3.24
CA LEU A 87 -0.69 -8.12 -2.51
C LEU A 87 -2.12 -8.34 -2.02
N GLY A 88 -2.74 -7.33 -1.42
CA GLY A 88 -4.14 -7.34 -0.99
C GLY A 88 -5.10 -7.55 -2.17
N MET A 89 -4.87 -6.89 -3.31
CA MET A 89 -5.73 -7.03 -4.49
C MET A 89 -5.67 -8.45 -5.08
N LYS A 90 -4.52 -9.12 -5.04
CA LYS A 90 -4.42 -10.55 -5.41
C LYS A 90 -5.30 -11.41 -4.49
N GLN A 91 -5.31 -11.12 -3.19
CA GLN A 91 -6.16 -11.84 -2.23
C GLN A 91 -7.65 -11.53 -2.37
N VAL A 92 -8.01 -10.32 -2.80
CA VAL A 92 -9.41 -10.01 -3.19
C VAL A 92 -9.87 -10.86 -4.36
N GLN A 93 -9.02 -11.11 -5.36
CA GLN A 93 -9.37 -11.99 -6.48
C GLN A 93 -9.63 -13.42 -5.99
N LEU A 94 -8.80 -13.91 -5.06
CA LEU A 94 -9.00 -15.21 -4.41
C LEU A 94 -10.31 -15.24 -3.61
N LEU A 95 -10.58 -14.21 -2.81
CA LEU A 95 -11.80 -14.07 -2.03
C LEU A 95 -13.06 -14.14 -2.92
N ARG A 96 -13.06 -13.47 -4.07
CA ARG A 96 -14.15 -13.54 -5.06
C ARG A 96 -14.34 -14.93 -5.63
N ALA A 97 -13.23 -15.63 -5.94
CA ALA A 97 -13.29 -17.01 -6.42
C ALA A 97 -13.83 -17.96 -5.33
N GLN A 98 -13.44 -17.76 -4.07
CA GLN A 98 -13.96 -18.52 -2.93
C GLN A 98 -15.45 -18.26 -2.67
N GLN A 99 -15.95 -17.04 -2.93
CA GLN A 99 -17.37 -16.71 -2.72
C GLN A 99 -18.32 -17.40 -3.71
N GLN A 100 -17.85 -17.81 -4.88
CA GLN A 100 -18.66 -18.50 -5.89
C GLN A 100 -19.24 -19.84 -5.40
N PRO A 101 -20.36 -20.32 -5.97
CA PRO A 101 -20.95 -21.60 -5.59
C PRO A 101 -20.02 -22.76 -5.99
N GLN A 102 -19.53 -23.52 -5.01
CA GLN A 102 -18.71 -24.71 -5.25
C GLN A 102 -19.49 -25.98 -4.92
N LYS A 103 -19.58 -26.90 -5.90
CA LYS A 103 -20.43 -28.10 -5.84
C LYS A 103 -19.98 -29.14 -4.80
N TYR A 104 -18.71 -29.10 -4.38
CA TYR A 104 -18.09 -30.16 -3.58
C TYR A 104 -17.51 -29.69 -2.23
N LYS A 105 -17.83 -28.46 -1.78
CA LYS A 105 -17.23 -27.87 -0.57
C LYS A 105 -18.28 -27.63 0.52
N THR A 106 -17.99 -28.08 1.74
CA THR A 106 -18.88 -27.90 2.90
C THR A 106 -18.94 -26.42 3.30
N ALA A 107 -20.13 -25.95 3.73
CA ALA A 107 -20.36 -24.55 4.13
C ALA A 107 -19.38 -24.04 5.21
N ASN A 108 -19.02 -24.88 6.18
CA ASN A 108 -18.12 -24.50 7.28
C ASN A 108 -16.67 -24.28 6.80
N SER A 109 -16.14 -25.18 5.96
CA SER A 109 -14.79 -25.04 5.38
C SER A 109 -14.70 -23.81 4.48
N LYS A 110 -15.74 -23.55 3.67
CA LYS A 110 -15.82 -22.34 2.85
C LYS A 110 -15.77 -21.07 3.70
N ARG A 111 -16.55 -21.01 4.78
CA ARG A 111 -16.59 -19.85 5.68
C ARG A 111 -15.24 -19.58 6.34
N TYR A 112 -14.55 -20.63 6.77
CA TYR A 112 -13.22 -20.52 7.38
C TYR A 112 -12.20 -19.91 6.43
N GLU A 113 -12.12 -20.38 5.18
CA GLU A 113 -11.18 -19.83 4.19
C GLU A 113 -11.48 -18.38 3.81
N ILE A 114 -12.76 -18.06 3.58
CA ILE A 114 -13.20 -16.68 3.32
C ILE A 114 -12.78 -15.77 4.48
N GLN A 115 -12.97 -16.21 5.72
CA GLN A 115 -12.58 -15.45 6.89
C GLN A 115 -11.05 -15.26 6.96
N GLN A 116 -10.27 -16.32 6.73
CA GLN A 116 -8.82 -16.25 6.73
C GLN A 116 -8.29 -15.26 5.67
N THR A 117 -8.77 -15.36 4.43
CA THR A 117 -8.40 -14.43 3.35
C THR A 117 -8.84 -13.00 3.68
N THR A 118 -10.03 -12.81 4.27
CA THR A 118 -10.50 -11.49 4.69
C THR A 118 -9.62 -10.89 5.79
N ASP A 119 -9.22 -11.69 6.78
CA ASP A 119 -8.37 -11.24 7.89
C ASP A 119 -6.96 -10.87 7.41
N PHE A 120 -6.43 -11.61 6.42
CA PHE A 120 -5.19 -11.21 5.75
C PHE A 120 -5.33 -9.87 5.03
N ILE A 121 -6.40 -9.65 4.25
CA ILE A 121 -6.65 -8.38 3.56
C ILE A 121 -6.75 -7.22 4.57
N LYS A 122 -7.40 -7.43 5.73
CA LYS A 122 -7.40 -6.43 6.81
C LYS A 122 -5.98 -6.13 7.32
N GLY A 123 -5.11 -7.13 7.40
CA GLY A 123 -3.69 -6.95 7.72
C GLY A 123 -2.99 -6.02 6.72
N CYS A 124 -3.19 -6.24 5.42
CA CYS A 124 -2.66 -5.36 4.37
C CYS A 124 -3.19 -3.91 4.52
N ILE A 125 -4.49 -3.76 4.72
CA ILE A 125 -5.12 -2.45 4.89
C ILE A 125 -4.60 -1.74 6.15
N ALA A 126 -4.47 -2.46 7.27
CA ALA A 126 -3.94 -1.92 8.51
C ALA A 126 -2.50 -1.45 8.34
N PHE A 127 -1.65 -2.21 7.65
CA PHE A 127 -0.29 -1.81 7.30
C PHE A 127 -0.29 -0.48 6.52
N CYS A 128 -1.10 -0.37 5.46
CA CYS A 128 -1.19 0.86 4.67
C CYS A 128 -1.68 2.04 5.52
N HIS A 129 -2.76 1.84 6.28
CA HIS A 129 -3.36 2.85 7.13
C HIS A 129 -2.38 3.44 8.17
N VAL A 130 -1.56 2.60 8.82
CA VAL A 130 -0.55 3.10 9.79
C VAL A 130 0.72 3.63 9.14
N THR A 131 0.91 3.43 7.83
CA THR A 131 2.09 3.91 7.10
C THR A 131 1.82 5.24 6.41
N LEU A 132 0.62 5.45 5.89
CA LEU A 132 0.22 6.68 5.18
C LEU A 132 0.53 7.98 5.95
N PRO A 133 0.27 8.11 7.26
CA PRO A 133 0.58 9.34 8.00
C PRO A 133 2.07 9.70 8.01
N SER A 134 2.97 8.73 7.82
CA SER A 134 4.42 9.00 7.78
C SER A 134 4.87 9.75 6.51
N LEU A 135 4.01 9.90 5.50
CA LEU A 135 4.28 10.60 4.24
C LEU A 135 3.88 12.09 4.32
N GLU A 136 4.29 12.78 5.39
CA GLU A 136 3.82 14.14 5.72
C GLU A 136 4.12 15.19 4.63
N GLU A 137 5.32 15.15 4.04
CA GLU A 137 5.76 16.13 3.03
C GLU A 137 5.22 15.85 1.61
N GLU A 138 4.54 14.71 1.40
CA GLU A 138 4.15 14.21 0.08
C GLU A 138 2.61 14.10 -0.04
N SER A 139 1.90 15.20 0.20
CA SER A 139 0.42 15.24 0.24
C SER A 139 -0.25 14.63 -0.99
N THR A 140 0.25 14.91 -2.20
CA THR A 140 -0.25 14.28 -3.44
C THR A 140 -0.10 12.76 -3.43
N LYS A 141 1.07 12.23 -3.05
CA LYS A 141 1.28 10.78 -2.97
C LYS A 141 0.41 10.16 -1.89
N ARG A 142 0.35 10.79 -0.72
CA ARG A 142 -0.48 10.33 0.39
C ARG A 142 -1.96 10.25 0.00
N ALA A 143 -2.48 11.24 -0.72
CA ALA A 143 -3.85 11.24 -1.23
C ALA A 143 -4.11 10.09 -2.22
N LYS A 144 -3.22 9.90 -3.19
CA LYS A 144 -3.31 8.81 -4.19
C LYS A 144 -3.23 7.43 -3.53
N LEU A 145 -2.26 7.20 -2.66
CA LEU A 145 -2.07 5.92 -1.99
C LEU A 145 -3.22 5.60 -1.02
N ALA A 146 -3.72 6.58 -0.28
CA ALA A 146 -4.89 6.41 0.57
C ALA A 146 -6.13 6.01 -0.26
N LEU A 147 -6.31 6.62 -1.43
CA LEU A 147 -7.42 6.28 -2.34
C LEU A 147 -7.28 4.88 -2.93
N GLU A 148 -6.08 4.46 -3.31
CA GLU A 148 -5.81 3.10 -3.78
C GLU A 148 -6.11 2.06 -2.68
N THR A 149 -5.70 2.33 -1.44
CA THR A 149 -6.00 1.44 -0.30
C THR A 149 -7.50 1.45 0.02
N ALA A 150 -8.19 2.59 -0.10
CA ALA A 150 -9.65 2.66 0.05
C ALA A 150 -10.34 1.78 -0.99
N SER A 151 -9.90 1.85 -2.25
CA SER A 151 -10.41 0.99 -3.31
C SER A 151 -10.19 -0.49 -3.00
N LEU A 152 -9.01 -0.88 -2.50
CA LEU A 152 -8.75 -2.25 -2.03
C LEU A 152 -9.77 -2.68 -0.94
N ALA A 153 -9.99 -1.83 0.07
CA ALA A 153 -10.95 -2.10 1.14
C ALA A 153 -12.38 -2.29 0.60
N LEU A 154 -12.84 -1.38 -0.27
CA LEU A 154 -14.16 -1.49 -0.89
C LEU A 154 -14.31 -2.78 -1.70
N ASN A 155 -13.30 -3.14 -2.49
CA ASN A 155 -13.29 -4.36 -3.29
C ASN A 155 -13.32 -5.64 -2.43
N ALA A 156 -12.90 -5.56 -1.16
CA ALA A 156 -12.98 -6.59 -0.14
C ALA A 156 -14.26 -6.52 0.72
N THR A 157 -15.21 -5.64 0.39
CA THR A 157 -16.45 -5.38 1.16
C THR A 157 -16.24 -4.84 2.58
N LEU A 158 -15.08 -4.21 2.81
CA LEU A 158 -14.66 -3.59 4.06
C LEU A 158 -15.01 -2.09 4.07
N ILE A 159 -16.32 -1.80 4.14
CA ILE A 159 -16.88 -0.45 3.92
C ILE A 159 -16.33 0.58 4.92
N GLY A 160 -16.36 0.27 6.22
CA GLY A 160 -15.86 1.21 7.23
C GLY A 160 -14.38 1.54 7.07
N GLN A 161 -13.52 0.55 6.76
CA GLN A 161 -12.11 0.82 6.46
C GLN A 161 -11.92 1.66 5.18
N SER A 162 -12.79 1.45 4.18
CA SER A 162 -12.76 2.25 2.95
C SER A 162 -13.13 3.70 3.21
N GLU A 163 -14.12 3.97 4.08
CA GLU A 163 -14.52 5.31 4.49
C GLU A 163 -13.39 6.03 5.24
N ASP A 164 -12.78 5.38 6.24
CA ASP A 164 -11.65 5.95 7.00
C ASP A 164 -10.48 6.36 6.07
N LEU A 165 -10.18 5.52 5.07
CA LEU A 165 -9.12 5.80 4.09
C LEU A 165 -9.50 6.89 3.08
N LEU A 166 -10.78 6.99 2.72
CA LEU A 166 -11.29 8.08 1.90
C LEU A 166 -11.17 9.41 2.64
N ASP A 167 -11.50 9.46 3.92
CA ASP A 167 -11.31 10.65 4.76
C ASP A 167 -9.84 11.06 4.81
N MET A 168 -8.93 10.08 4.96
CA MET A 168 -7.49 10.33 4.91
C MET A 168 -7.04 10.86 3.54
N SER A 169 -7.61 10.35 2.44
CA SER A 169 -7.33 10.81 1.08
C SER A 169 -7.82 12.24 0.84
N VAL A 170 -9.04 12.57 1.29
CA VAL A 170 -9.62 13.92 1.22
C VAL A 170 -8.82 14.91 2.05
N GLU A 171 -8.40 14.53 3.25
CA GLU A 171 -7.58 15.39 4.10
C GLU A 171 -6.19 15.64 3.49
N ALA A 172 -5.59 14.62 2.86
CA ALA A 172 -4.35 14.80 2.10
C ALA A 172 -4.55 15.70 0.87
N LEU A 173 -5.66 15.54 0.14
CA LEU A 173 -6.00 16.33 -1.04
C LEU A 173 -6.09 17.83 -0.72
N ARG A 174 -6.70 18.19 0.43
CA ARG A 174 -6.81 19.59 0.91
C ARG A 174 -5.44 20.26 1.15
N GLN A 175 -4.41 19.46 1.39
CA GLN A 175 -3.06 19.91 1.68
C GLN A 175 -2.17 19.96 0.43
N ILE A 176 -2.70 19.65 -0.75
CA ILE A 176 -1.94 19.80 -2.01
C ILE A 176 -1.77 21.30 -2.31
N PRO A 177 -0.53 21.78 -2.48
CA PRO A 177 -0.29 23.17 -2.85
C PRO A 177 -0.79 23.43 -4.27
N LYS A 178 -1.41 24.60 -4.51
CA LYS A 178 -1.92 25.00 -5.84
C LYS A 178 -0.84 25.03 -6.93
N THR A 179 0.39 25.27 -6.53
CA THR A 179 1.54 25.33 -7.44
C THR A 179 2.69 24.54 -6.86
N ARG A 180 3.40 23.78 -7.69
CA ARG A 180 4.62 23.07 -7.30
C ARG A 180 5.79 23.53 -8.14
N THR A 181 6.94 23.72 -7.51
CA THR A 181 8.19 24.02 -8.23
C THR A 181 8.88 22.72 -8.62
N VAL A 182 9.03 22.47 -9.91
CA VAL A 182 9.77 21.31 -10.44
C VAL A 182 10.90 21.83 -11.32
N LYS A 183 12.16 21.55 -10.95
CA LYS A 183 13.35 21.97 -11.73
C LYS A 183 13.33 23.46 -12.12
N SER A 184 12.90 24.32 -11.20
CA SER A 184 12.77 25.78 -11.34
C SER A 184 11.56 26.30 -12.14
N ASP A 185 10.73 25.41 -12.68
CA ASP A 185 9.45 25.79 -13.30
C ASP A 185 8.30 25.68 -12.29
N ILE A 186 7.40 26.65 -12.29
CA ILE A 186 6.16 26.61 -11.51
C ILE A 186 5.12 25.87 -12.35
N ILE A 187 4.76 24.67 -11.90
CA ILE A 187 3.73 23.85 -12.53
C ILE A 187 2.45 24.00 -11.71
N ASP A 188 1.34 24.14 -12.43
CA ASP A 188 0.00 24.13 -11.87
C ASP A 188 -0.36 22.71 -11.36
N ALA A 189 -0.71 22.60 -10.08
CA ALA A 189 -1.09 21.32 -9.47
C ALA A 189 -2.57 20.99 -9.68
N ASP A 190 -3.34 21.89 -10.33
CA ASP A 190 -4.77 21.72 -10.54
C ASP A 190 -5.13 20.43 -11.28
N LEU A 191 -4.27 19.96 -12.20
CA LEU A 191 -4.52 18.71 -12.92
C LEU A 191 -4.49 17.49 -11.97
N GLU A 192 -3.44 17.37 -11.15
CA GLU A 192 -3.32 16.24 -10.20
C GLU A 192 -4.44 16.29 -9.14
N PHE A 193 -4.80 17.50 -8.69
CA PHE A 193 -5.94 17.69 -7.80
C PHE A 193 -7.23 17.19 -8.44
N CYS A 194 -7.53 17.62 -9.67
CA CYS A 194 -8.74 17.22 -10.40
C CYS A 194 -8.80 15.72 -10.63
N GLU A 195 -7.67 15.09 -10.97
CA GLU A 195 -7.57 13.64 -11.15
C GLU A 195 -7.92 12.89 -9.87
N ILE A 196 -7.29 13.23 -8.74
CA ILE A 196 -7.55 12.56 -7.47
C ILE A 196 -8.98 12.82 -7.01
N ALA A 197 -9.47 14.06 -7.11
CA ALA A 197 -10.84 14.41 -6.76
C ALA A 197 -11.86 13.61 -7.59
N SER A 198 -11.62 13.48 -8.90
CA SER A 198 -12.48 12.69 -9.79
C SER A 198 -12.49 11.21 -9.40
N GLN A 199 -11.35 10.66 -9.01
CA GLN A 199 -11.25 9.27 -8.56
C GLN A 199 -11.94 9.04 -7.20
N ILE A 200 -11.83 9.99 -6.26
CA ILE A 200 -12.57 9.96 -4.99
C ILE A 200 -14.07 9.94 -5.26
N LEU A 201 -14.56 10.86 -6.09
CA LEU A 201 -15.97 10.91 -6.49
C LEU A 201 -16.41 9.61 -7.18
N GLY A 202 -15.57 9.05 -8.04
CA GLY A 202 -15.81 7.76 -8.70
C GLY A 202 -15.96 6.62 -7.69
N LEU A 203 -15.12 6.58 -6.65
CA LEU A 203 -15.21 5.56 -5.60
C LEU A 203 -16.47 5.74 -4.75
N LEU A 204 -16.81 6.99 -4.39
CA LEU A 204 -18.03 7.32 -3.63
C LEU A 204 -19.31 6.91 -4.36
N LEU A 205 -19.36 7.01 -5.69
CA LEU A 205 -20.51 6.58 -6.49
C LEU A 205 -20.79 5.07 -6.40
N VAL A 206 -19.76 4.26 -6.10
CA VAL A 206 -19.87 2.80 -6.02
C VAL A 206 -19.99 2.33 -4.56
N MET A 207 -19.72 3.20 -3.58
CA MET A 207 -19.86 2.84 -2.18
C MET A 207 -21.34 2.58 -1.82
N PRO A 208 -21.64 1.45 -1.16
CA PRO A 208 -22.97 1.22 -0.62
C PRO A 208 -23.24 2.21 0.51
N GLY A 209 -24.48 2.68 0.63
CA GLY A 209 -24.89 3.61 1.68
C GLY A 209 -24.57 3.11 3.09
N HIS A 210 -24.27 4.04 4.00
CA HIS A 210 -23.85 3.72 5.36
C HIS A 210 -24.96 2.95 6.09
N PRO A 211 -24.68 1.79 6.72
CA PRO A 211 -25.70 0.96 7.37
C PRO A 211 -26.51 1.69 8.45
N HIS A 212 -25.92 2.71 9.08
CA HIS A 212 -26.56 3.51 10.14
C HIS A 212 -27.08 4.87 9.69
N ASN A 213 -26.53 5.47 8.63
CA ASN A 213 -26.93 6.83 8.20
C ASN A 213 -27.85 6.81 6.97
N GLY A 214 -28.13 5.63 6.41
CA GLY A 214 -28.97 5.46 5.24
C GLY A 214 -28.20 5.63 3.93
N PRO A 215 -28.84 5.34 2.78
CA PRO A 215 -28.29 5.72 1.49
C PRO A 215 -28.42 7.25 1.37
N PHE A 216 -27.29 7.93 1.17
CA PHE A 216 -27.12 9.39 1.00
C PHE A 216 -26.99 10.21 2.29
#